data_AF-A0A7S4V074-F1
#
_entry.id   AF-A0A7S4V074-F1
#
_cell.length_a   1.000
_cell.length_b   1.000
_cell.length_c   1.000
_cell.angle_alpha   90.00
_cell.angle_beta   90.00
_cell.angle_gamma   90.00
#
_symmetry.space_group_name_H-M   'P 1'
#
loop_
_entity.id
_entity.type
_entity.pdbx_description
1 polymer ?
#
loop_
_entity_poly.entity_id
_entity_poly.type
_entity_poly.pdbx_seq_one_letter_code
_entity_poly.pdbx_strand_id
1 'polypeptide(L)'
;WDGLEAVLRWSRERLVQAEDDFNSSRSQRLASPANWHSEVVYQIFVDRFANGDLSNDLKNVPAFQKKQLHTQQPYSIYEWRHGGDLQGVISRLGYIRDLGATVIWLSPILHNSNGAYDGYKTT
;
A
#
# COMPACT_ATOMS: atom_id res chain seq x y z
N TRP A 1 10.18 10.67 -12.05
CA TRP A 1 10.47 9.25 -12.24
C TRP A 1 11.93 9.10 -11.89
N ASP A 2 12.22 8.38 -10.82
CA ASP A 2 13.56 8.28 -10.25
C ASP A 2 14.44 7.27 -11.05
N GLY A 3 13.87 6.71 -12.13
CA GLY A 3 14.49 5.72 -13.01
C GLY A 3 14.25 4.29 -12.54
N LEU A 4 14.31 3.34 -13.49
CA LEU A 4 14.21 1.89 -13.20
C LEU A 4 15.22 1.47 -12.12
N GLU A 5 16.44 1.98 -12.20
CA GLU A 5 17.51 1.67 -11.24
C GLU A 5 17.19 2.10 -9.80
N ALA A 6 16.53 3.24 -9.60
CA ALA A 6 16.14 3.68 -8.26
C ALA A 6 15.04 2.79 -7.69
N VAL A 7 14.07 2.37 -8.52
CA VAL A 7 13.00 1.45 -8.12
C VAL A 7 13.58 0.08 -7.77
N LEU A 8 14.48 -0.46 -8.59
CA LEU A 8 15.13 -1.75 -8.34
C LEU A 8 15.96 -1.71 -7.06
N ARG A 9 16.67 -0.61 -6.80
CA ARG A 9 17.43 -0.42 -5.55
C ARG A 9 16.51 -0.39 -4.33
N TRP A 10 15.48 0.45 -4.37
CA TRP A 10 14.49 0.54 -3.30
C TRP A 10 13.82 -0.81 -3.02
N SER A 11 13.45 -1.55 -4.08
CA SER A 11 12.84 -2.87 -3.94
C SER A 11 13.79 -3.88 -3.32
N ARG A 12 15.07 -3.88 -3.71
CA ARG A 12 16.09 -4.75 -3.11
C ARG A 12 16.29 -4.44 -1.63
N GLU A 13 16.44 -3.16 -1.27
CA GLU A 13 16.60 -2.74 0.13
C GLU A 13 15.40 -3.19 0.99
N ARG A 14 14.18 -3.03 0.49
CA ARG A 14 12.96 -3.46 1.19
C ARG A 14 12.82 -4.98 1.28
N LEU A 15 13.22 -5.72 0.24
CA LEU A 15 13.20 -7.18 0.26
C LEU A 15 14.19 -7.72 1.30
N VAL A 16 15.42 -7.20 1.32
CA VAL A 16 16.43 -7.56 2.32
C VAL A 16 15.92 -7.26 3.73
N GLN A 17 15.37 -6.06 3.95
CA GLN A 17 14.81 -5.70 5.26
C GLN A 17 13.64 -6.63 5.66
N ALA A 18 12.75 -6.96 4.72
CA ALA A 18 11.64 -7.88 4.99
C ALA A 18 12.12 -9.30 5.30
N GLU A 19 13.17 -9.77 4.64
CA GLU A 19 13.81 -11.06 4.93
C GLU A 19 14.50 -11.04 6.30
N ASP A 20 15.20 -9.96 6.65
CA ASP A 20 15.82 -9.78 7.96
C ASP A 20 14.76 -9.73 9.08
N ASP A 21 13.69 -8.97 8.88
CA ASP A 21 12.55 -8.90 9.80
C ASP A 21 11.90 -10.28 9.97
N PHE A 22 11.70 -11.02 8.88
CA PHE A 22 11.18 -12.39 8.90
C PHE A 22 12.12 -13.38 9.61
N ASN A 23 13.43 -13.27 9.40
CA ASN A 23 14.42 -14.08 10.11
C ASN A 23 14.43 -13.74 11.61
N SER A 24 14.29 -12.46 11.95
CA SER A 24 14.20 -11.98 13.34
C SER A 24 12.90 -12.43 14.02
N SER A 25 11.81 -12.64 13.27
CA SER A 25 10.55 -13.20 13.74
C SER A 25 10.59 -14.73 13.92
N ARG A 26 11.79 -15.30 14.05
CA ARG A 26 12.07 -16.75 14.16
C ARG A 26 11.61 -17.55 12.94
N SER A 27 11.52 -16.91 11.77
CA SER A 27 10.99 -17.51 10.55
C SER A 27 9.59 -18.13 10.72
N GLN A 28 8.85 -17.72 11.76
CA GLN A 28 7.50 -18.18 11.97
C GLN A 28 6.60 -17.47 10.96
N ARG A 29 6.37 -18.13 9.82
CA ARG A 29 5.14 -17.87 9.07
C ARG A 29 4.01 -18.28 10.01
N LEU A 30 3.09 -17.36 10.27
CA LEU A 30 1.81 -17.77 10.81
C LEU A 30 1.22 -18.73 9.78
N ALA A 31 0.89 -19.94 10.23
CA ALA A 31 0.21 -20.89 9.37
C ALA A 31 -1.06 -20.23 8.84
N SER A 32 -1.43 -20.53 7.59
CA SER A 32 -2.76 -20.20 7.11
C SER A 32 -3.78 -20.66 8.15
N PRO A 33 -4.83 -19.87 8.43
CA PRO A 33 -5.92 -20.33 9.26
C PRO A 33 -6.38 -21.72 8.83
N ALA A 34 -6.57 -22.62 9.79
CA ALA A 34 -7.02 -24.00 9.52
C ALA A 34 -8.43 -24.03 8.90
N ASN A 35 -9.23 -23.00 9.15
CA ASN A 35 -10.56 -22.82 8.58
C ASN A 35 -10.80 -21.34 8.25
N TRP A 36 -10.82 -21.00 6.96
CA TRP A 36 -11.11 -19.63 6.51
C TRP A 36 -12.55 -19.17 6.76
N HIS A 37 -13.50 -20.08 7.03
CA HIS A 37 -14.89 -19.71 7.32
C HIS A 37 -15.07 -19.00 8.68
N SER A 38 -14.12 -19.17 9.62
CA SER A 38 -14.15 -18.45 10.90
C SER A 38 -13.47 -17.09 10.85
N GLU A 39 -12.83 -16.76 9.74
CA GLU A 39 -12.07 -15.52 9.60
C GLU A 39 -12.98 -14.36 9.16
N VAL A 40 -12.73 -13.18 9.72
CA VAL A 40 -13.38 -11.94 9.29
C VAL A 40 -12.36 -11.15 8.48
N VAL A 41 -12.55 -11.14 7.17
CA VAL A 41 -11.65 -10.46 6.23
C VAL A 41 -12.05 -9.00 6.08
N TYR A 42 -11.09 -8.11 6.33
CA TYR A 42 -11.21 -6.67 6.06
C TYR A 42 -10.43 -6.31 4.79
N GLN A 43 -11.16 -6.06 3.71
CA GLN A 43 -10.55 -5.66 2.45
C GLN A 43 -10.24 -4.15 2.45
N ILE A 44 -8.99 -3.81 2.10
CA ILE A 44 -8.47 -2.45 2.09
C ILE A 44 -8.02 -2.07 0.70
N PHE A 45 -8.63 -1.03 0.14
CA PHE A 45 -8.04 -0.27 -0.96
C PHE A 45 -7.01 0.70 -0.37
N VAL A 46 -5.73 0.38 -0.50
CA VAL A 46 -4.64 1.06 0.23
C VAL A 46 -4.68 2.57 0.04
N ASP A 47 -4.80 3.05 -1.21
CA ASP A 47 -4.87 4.47 -1.55
C ASP A 47 -6.04 5.22 -0.89
N ARG A 48 -7.12 4.51 -0.51
CA ARG A 48 -8.38 5.08 -0.01
C ARG A 48 -8.58 4.92 1.50
N PHE A 49 -7.64 4.29 2.19
CA PHE A 49 -7.83 3.91 3.60
C PHE A 49 -7.28 4.95 4.57
N ALA A 50 -5.96 5.15 4.58
CA ALA A 50 -5.31 6.10 5.46
C ALA A 50 -3.95 6.52 4.87
N ASN A 51 -3.68 7.82 4.86
CA ASN A 51 -2.38 8.38 4.47
C ASN A 51 -1.52 8.55 5.73
N GLY A 52 -0.47 7.73 5.87
CA GLY A 52 0.41 7.73 7.03
C GLY A 52 1.77 8.38 6.79
N ASP A 53 2.17 8.60 5.55
CA ASP A 53 3.45 9.20 5.17
C ASP A 53 3.30 10.17 3.96
N LEU A 54 3.06 11.44 4.29
CA LEU A 54 2.93 12.53 3.30
C LEU A 54 4.17 12.70 2.41
N SER A 55 5.35 12.18 2.81
CA SER A 55 6.57 12.32 2.01
C SER A 55 6.55 11.48 0.73
N ASN A 56 5.63 10.51 0.63
CA ASN A 56 5.50 9.61 -0.51
C ASN A 56 4.36 9.99 -1.48
N ASP A 57 3.52 10.96 -1.15
CA ASP A 57 2.34 11.34 -1.95
C ASP A 57 2.68 11.79 -3.37
N LEU A 58 3.80 12.48 -3.54
CA LEU A 58 4.25 13.01 -4.83
C LEU A 58 5.16 12.06 -5.62
N LYS A 59 5.49 10.90 -5.04
CA LYS A 59 6.31 9.88 -5.69
C LYS A 59 5.50 9.12 -6.74
N ASN A 60 6.13 8.82 -7.88
CA ASN A 60 5.54 8.07 -9.00
C ASN A 60 4.20 8.62 -9.52
N VAL A 61 3.89 9.89 -9.21
CA VAL A 61 2.69 10.57 -9.72
C VAL A 61 2.88 10.89 -11.22
N PRO A 62 1.95 10.47 -12.09
CA PRO A 62 1.98 10.77 -13.51
C PRO A 62 1.97 12.28 -13.79
N ALA A 63 2.54 12.68 -14.93
CA ALA A 63 2.59 14.09 -15.32
C ALA A 63 1.20 14.75 -15.40
N PHE A 64 0.17 14.01 -15.81
CA PHE A 64 -1.20 14.53 -15.88
C PHE A 64 -1.78 14.84 -14.49
N GLN A 65 -1.57 13.96 -13.51
CA GLN A 65 -1.96 14.23 -12.11
C GLN A 65 -1.15 15.38 -11.52
N LYS A 66 0.17 15.47 -11.80
CA LYS A 66 0.99 16.59 -11.33
C LYS A 66 0.47 17.96 -11.79
N LYS A 67 -0.04 18.06 -13.02
CA LYS A 67 -0.65 19.30 -13.54
C LYS A 67 -1.92 19.69 -12.78
N GLN A 68 -2.64 18.71 -12.23
CA GLN A 68 -3.89 18.91 -11.50
C GLN A 68 -3.69 19.21 -10.00
N LEU A 69 -2.48 19.04 -9.44
CA LEU A 69 -2.16 19.44 -8.05
C LEU A 69 -2.43 20.93 -7.77
N HIS A 70 -2.49 21.77 -8.81
CA HIS A 70 -2.78 23.20 -8.70
C HIS A 70 -4.27 23.55 -8.81
N THR A 71 -5.13 22.56 -9.04
CA THR A 71 -6.59 22.76 -9.12
C THR A 71 -7.21 22.48 -7.77
N GLN A 72 -8.09 23.38 -7.29
CA GLN A 72 -8.66 23.38 -5.93
C GLN A 72 -9.60 22.19 -5.62
N GLN A 73 -9.58 21.11 -6.41
CA GLN A 73 -10.37 19.88 -6.19
C GLN A 73 -9.54 18.59 -6.39
N PRO A 74 -8.53 18.33 -5.54
CA PRO A 74 -7.62 17.20 -5.72
C PRO A 74 -8.23 15.81 -5.42
N TYR A 75 -9.37 15.73 -4.71
CA TYR A 75 -9.87 14.46 -4.15
C TYR A 75 -11.09 13.84 -4.87
N SER A 76 -11.54 14.41 -6.00
CA SER A 76 -12.80 14.00 -6.67
C SER A 76 -12.64 13.42 -8.07
N ILE A 77 -11.42 13.17 -8.53
CA ILE A 77 -11.14 12.75 -9.91
C ILE A 77 -11.00 11.23 -9.97
N TYR A 78 -11.74 10.59 -10.89
CA TYR A 78 -11.88 9.13 -11.09
C TYR A 78 -10.56 8.34 -11.24
N GLU A 79 -9.41 8.99 -11.40
CA GLU A 79 -8.10 8.35 -11.57
C GLU A 79 -7.00 8.96 -10.69
N TRP A 80 -7.38 9.70 -9.66
CA TRP A 80 -6.41 10.33 -8.75
C TRP A 80 -6.04 9.44 -7.57
N ARG A 81 -4.78 9.57 -7.14
CA ARG A 81 -4.31 9.03 -5.86
C ARG A 81 -4.79 9.91 -4.73
N HIS A 82 -5.33 9.30 -3.68
CA HIS A 82 -5.78 9.99 -2.47
C HIS A 82 -4.70 9.97 -1.38
N GLY A 83 -3.59 9.26 -1.61
CA GLY A 83 -2.40 9.27 -0.75
C GLY A 83 -2.41 8.19 0.33
N GLY A 84 -3.41 7.33 0.36
CA GLY A 84 -3.38 6.20 1.28
C GLY A 84 -2.17 5.29 1.03
N ASP A 85 -1.56 4.79 2.11
CA ASP A 85 -0.30 4.06 2.05
C ASP A 85 -0.19 2.97 3.14
N LEU A 86 0.88 2.17 3.06
CA LEU A 86 1.11 1.08 4.02
C LEU A 86 1.39 1.60 5.44
N GLN A 87 1.96 2.80 5.58
CA GLN A 87 2.17 3.39 6.90
C GLN A 87 0.83 3.71 7.56
N GLY A 88 -0.13 4.24 6.80
CA GLY A 88 -1.48 4.49 7.27
C GLY A 88 -2.22 3.20 7.63
N VAL A 89 -2.04 2.12 6.87
CA VAL A 89 -2.55 0.79 7.24
C VAL A 89 -1.98 0.33 8.58
N ILE A 90 -0.65 0.40 8.75
CA ILE A 90 0.04 0.02 10.00
C ILE A 90 -0.50 0.83 11.18
N SER A 91 -0.64 2.16 11.02
CA SER A 91 -1.15 3.06 12.06
C SER A 91 -2.61 2.78 12.46
N ARG A 92 -3.35 2.01 11.66
CA ARG A 92 -4.76 1.67 11.89
C ARG A 92 -5.00 0.19 12.20
N LEU A 93 -3.96 -0.61 12.41
CA LEU A 93 -4.10 -2.02 12.81
C LEU A 93 -4.92 -2.20 14.10
N GLY A 94 -4.80 -1.27 15.05
CA GLY A 94 -5.63 -1.25 16.26
C GLY A 94 -7.12 -1.11 15.94
N TYR A 95 -7.48 -0.16 15.07
CA TYR A 95 -8.86 0.03 14.61
C TYR A 95 -9.42 -1.22 13.92
N ILE A 96 -8.64 -1.84 13.03
CA ILE A 96 -9.05 -3.06 12.32
C ILE A 96 -9.28 -4.23 13.30
N ARG A 97 -8.40 -4.38 14.29
CA ARG A 97 -8.55 -5.38 15.35
C ARG A 97 -9.78 -5.11 16.21
N ASP A 98 -10.03 -3.86 16.57
CA ASP A 98 -11.16 -3.48 17.42
C ASP A 98 -12.52 -3.66 16.69
N LEU A 99 -12.54 -3.64 15.35
CA LEU A 99 -13.68 -4.07 14.54
C LEU A 99 -13.93 -5.59 14.58
N GLY A 100 -12.98 -6.38 15.09
CA GLY A 100 -13.05 -7.84 15.11
C GLY A 100 -12.55 -8.51 13.83
N ALA A 101 -11.90 -7.77 12.91
CA ALA A 101 -11.29 -8.38 11.74
C ALA A 101 -10.04 -9.17 12.11
N THR A 102 -9.90 -10.35 11.52
CA THR A 102 -8.81 -11.29 11.79
C THR A 102 -7.83 -11.41 10.64
N VAL A 103 -8.25 -11.02 9.43
CA VAL A 103 -7.43 -11.01 8.22
C VAL A 103 -7.57 -9.68 7.49
N ILE A 104 -6.46 -9.18 6.96
CA ILE A 104 -6.43 -8.01 6.08
C ILE A 104 -6.19 -8.47 4.64
N TRP A 105 -7.02 -8.02 3.71
CA TRP A 105 -6.81 -8.21 2.27
C TRP A 105 -6.55 -6.86 1.61
N LEU A 106 -5.30 -6.63 1.20
CA LEU A 106 -4.91 -5.38 0.53
C LEU A 106 -5.19 -5.44 -0.99
N SER A 107 -5.55 -4.29 -1.56
CA SER A 107 -5.35 -4.04 -3.00
C SER A 107 -3.87 -4.31 -3.36
N PRO A 108 -3.56 -4.75 -4.60
CA PRO A 108 -2.19 -5.11 -4.93
C PRO A 108 -1.22 -3.94 -4.72
N ILE A 109 -0.07 -4.24 -4.12
CA ILE A 109 0.94 -3.24 -3.68
C ILE A 109 2.17 -3.20 -4.58
N LEU A 110 2.12 -3.87 -5.73
CA LEU A 110 3.20 -3.89 -6.69
C LEU A 110 3.32 -2.53 -7.41
N HIS A 111 4.46 -2.31 -8.06
CA HIS A 111 4.65 -1.13 -8.88
C HIS A 111 3.62 -1.12 -10.02
N ASN A 112 2.90 -0.01 -10.14
CA ASN A 112 1.79 0.15 -11.07
C ASN A 112 2.09 1.24 -12.09
N SER A 113 1.72 0.97 -13.34
CA SER A 113 1.81 1.96 -14.41
C SER A 113 0.87 3.13 -14.16
N ASN A 114 1.32 4.31 -14.60
CA ASN A 114 0.48 5.50 -14.72
C ASN A 114 -0.29 5.89 -13.45
N GLY A 115 0.26 5.63 -12.27
CA GLY A 115 -0.34 6.06 -11.00
C GLY A 115 -1.71 5.43 -10.74
N ALA A 116 -1.97 4.23 -11.26
CA ALA A 116 -3.19 3.49 -11.01
C ALA A 116 -3.35 3.22 -9.50
N TYR A 117 -4.32 3.90 -8.90
CA TYR A 117 -4.53 3.88 -7.45
C TYR A 117 -5.11 2.55 -6.94
N ASP A 118 -5.74 1.78 -7.83
CA ASP A 118 -6.44 0.53 -7.51
C ASP A 118 -5.48 -0.67 -7.36
N GLY A 119 -4.26 -0.55 -7.87
CA GLY A 119 -3.22 -1.56 -7.73
C GLY A 119 -3.16 -2.60 -8.86
N TYR A 120 -4.07 -2.57 -9.84
CA TYR A 120 -4.25 -3.69 -10.79
C TYR A 120 -3.60 -3.51 -12.17
N LYS A 121 -2.79 -2.47 -12.36
CA LYS A 121 -2.09 -2.15 -13.63
C LYS A 121 -0.57 -2.30 -13.49
N THR A 122 -0.14 -3.46 -13.02
CA THR A 122 1.26 -3.78 -12.70
C THR A 122 2.19 -3.64 -13.90
N THR A 123 3.38 -3.08 -13.68
CA THR A 123 4.47 -2.95 -14.67
C THR A 123 5.85 -3.07 -14.06
#